data_AF-A0A7K1KFB1-F1
#
_entry.id   AF-A0A7K1KFB1-F1
#
_cell.length_a   1.000
_cell.length_b   1.000
_cell.length_c   1.000
_cell.angle_alpha   90.00
_cell.angle_beta   90.00
_cell.angle_gamma   90.00
#
_symmetry.space_group_name_H-M   'P 1'
#
loop_
_entity.id
_entity.type
_entity.pdbx_description
1 polymer ?
#
loop_
_entity_poly.entity_id
_entity_poly.type
_entity_poly.pdbx_seq_one_letter_code
_entity_poly.pdbx_strand_id
1 'polypeptide(L)'
;MFNHITTADAISRWTDLSVKLPADLTKSLAIFDALRWVEVGHAVEFDLADITAANAEEKVVEFAGRLVPALPGTGNLGRTPLEEAKQQMLSEAARVVVGQAAAAVPAIIEQLTPEFSEHAAAYVAAVDLLPEALNSDALVKAGATAVQAYATAQHEAAYLDKVSSWVAGTRDLPGFAGLDAEPVLRVLRPSGPDQLAKLDAAHHTYNVDQTLQAVNEVFFAAAREGIEFGINTLREAAEIRASQAITVQSL
;
A
#
# COMPACT_ATOMS: atom_id res chain seq x y z
N MET A 1 12.91 -11.72 -0.21
CA MET A 1 12.69 -11.76 -1.67
C MET A 1 11.32 -11.15 -1.92
N PHE A 2 11.23 -10.10 -2.74
CA PHE A 2 9.96 -9.41 -2.99
C PHE A 2 9.03 -10.28 -3.83
N ASN A 3 7.76 -10.39 -3.41
CA ASN A 3 6.74 -11.11 -4.17
C ASN A 3 5.97 -10.13 -5.06
N HIS A 4 6.40 -10.00 -6.31
CA HIS A 4 5.78 -9.11 -7.30
C HIS A 4 4.27 -9.36 -7.45
N ILE A 5 3.79 -10.59 -7.26
CA ILE A 5 2.37 -10.94 -7.36
C ILE A 5 1.58 -10.27 -6.22
N THR A 6 2.09 -10.31 -4.99
CA THR A 6 1.48 -9.62 -3.85
C THR A 6 1.51 -8.12 -4.02
N THR A 7 2.60 -7.56 -4.54
CA THR A 7 2.71 -6.12 -4.83
C THR A 7 1.74 -5.69 -5.91
N ALA A 8 1.58 -6.47 -6.99
CA ALA A 8 0.60 -6.21 -8.04
C ALA A 8 -0.85 -6.23 -7.51
N ASP A 9 -1.18 -7.15 -6.59
CA ASP A 9 -2.49 -7.16 -5.92
C ASP A 9 -2.71 -5.90 -5.07
N ALA A 10 -1.68 -5.43 -4.37
CA ALA A 10 -1.77 -4.17 -3.61
C ALA A 10 -1.97 -2.95 -4.52
N ILE A 11 -1.30 -2.91 -5.68
CA ILE A 11 -1.43 -1.82 -6.68
C ILE A 11 -2.85 -1.76 -7.25
N SER A 12 -3.54 -2.90 -7.43
CA SER A 12 -4.92 -2.91 -7.92
C SER A 12 -5.88 -2.10 -7.03
N ARG A 13 -5.57 -2.00 -5.73
CA ARG A 13 -6.36 -1.27 -4.72
C ARG A 13 -6.03 0.21 -4.63
N TRP A 14 -5.07 0.72 -5.41
CA TRP A 14 -4.77 2.16 -5.41
C TRP A 14 -5.98 3.01 -5.80
N THR A 15 -6.89 2.46 -6.59
CA THR A 15 -8.15 3.12 -6.98
C THR A 15 -9.09 3.42 -5.80
N ASP A 16 -8.90 2.79 -4.64
CA ASP A 16 -9.67 3.09 -3.41
C ASP A 16 -9.43 4.51 -2.89
N LEU A 17 -8.39 5.19 -3.37
CA LEU A 17 -8.11 6.61 -3.11
C LEU A 17 -8.70 7.54 -4.18
N SER A 18 -9.61 7.05 -5.02
CA SER A 18 -10.25 7.82 -6.10
C SER A 18 -9.26 8.35 -7.16
N VAL A 19 -8.03 7.81 -7.22
CA VAL A 19 -7.00 8.21 -8.19
C VAL A 19 -7.20 7.52 -9.53
N LYS A 20 -6.84 8.20 -10.62
CA LYS A 20 -6.83 7.64 -11.95
C LYS A 20 -5.46 7.06 -12.25
N LEU A 21 -5.41 5.75 -12.50
CA LEU A 21 -4.20 5.08 -12.93
C LEU A 21 -3.89 5.40 -14.40
N PRO A 22 -2.60 5.47 -14.78
CA PRO A 22 -2.21 5.58 -16.19
C PRO A 22 -2.78 4.43 -17.02
N ALA A 23 -3.16 4.71 -18.27
CA ALA A 23 -3.82 3.74 -19.14
C ALA A 23 -3.01 2.43 -19.32
N ASP A 24 -1.69 2.55 -19.44
CA ASP A 24 -0.80 1.39 -19.55
C ASP A 24 -0.79 0.53 -18.27
N LEU A 25 -0.80 1.16 -17.10
CA LEU A 25 -0.89 0.45 -15.81
C LEU A 25 -2.23 -0.25 -15.65
N THR A 26 -3.34 0.42 -16.00
CA THR A 26 -4.68 -0.18 -16.00
C THR A 26 -4.75 -1.40 -16.91
N LYS A 27 -4.17 -1.32 -18.12
CA LYS A 27 -4.11 -2.44 -19.06
C LYS A 27 -3.30 -3.62 -18.49
N SER A 28 -2.14 -3.36 -17.90
CA SER A 28 -1.30 -4.40 -17.31
C SER A 28 -1.97 -5.07 -16.11
N LEU A 29 -2.67 -4.30 -15.26
CA LEU A 29 -3.48 -4.84 -14.16
C LEU A 29 -4.60 -5.74 -14.68
N ALA A 30 -5.31 -5.34 -15.74
CA ALA A 30 -6.35 -6.18 -16.33
C ALA A 30 -5.80 -7.52 -16.86
N ILE A 31 -4.61 -7.52 -17.48
CA ILE A 31 -3.94 -8.74 -17.93
C ILE A 31 -3.52 -9.60 -16.73
N PHE A 32 -2.93 -9.00 -15.70
CA PHE A 32 -2.55 -9.69 -14.47
C PHE A 32 -3.75 -10.34 -13.78
N ASP A 33 -4.87 -9.62 -13.65
CA ASP A 33 -6.10 -10.15 -13.08
C ASP A 33 -6.70 -11.28 -13.93
N ALA A 34 -6.74 -11.12 -15.26
CA ALA A 34 -7.21 -12.18 -16.14
C ALA A 34 -6.38 -13.46 -15.95
N LEU A 35 -5.05 -13.35 -15.90
CA LEU A 35 -4.15 -14.49 -15.67
C LEU A 35 -4.34 -15.12 -14.29
N ARG A 36 -4.58 -14.30 -13.25
CA ARG A 36 -4.82 -14.77 -11.88
C ARG A 36 -6.01 -15.72 -11.81
N TRP A 37 -7.08 -15.42 -12.54
CA TRP A 37 -8.33 -16.17 -12.51
C TRP A 37 -8.42 -17.32 -13.51
N VAL A 38 -7.39 -17.56 -14.34
CA VAL A 38 -7.36 -18.75 -15.21
C VAL A 38 -7.33 -20.03 -14.38
N GLU A 39 -8.32 -20.89 -14.54
CA GLU A 39 -8.34 -22.21 -13.91
C GLU A 39 -7.37 -23.17 -14.62
N VAL A 40 -6.55 -23.89 -13.85
CA VAL A 40 -5.47 -24.76 -14.37
C VAL A 40 -5.50 -26.18 -13.79
N GLY A 41 -6.46 -26.46 -12.91
CA GLY A 41 -6.59 -27.71 -12.17
C GLY A 41 -7.81 -28.55 -12.57
N HIS A 42 -8.10 -28.65 -13.86
CA HIS A 42 -9.19 -29.50 -14.33
C HIS A 42 -8.78 -30.98 -14.30
N ALA A 43 -9.62 -31.82 -13.69
CA ALA A 43 -9.49 -33.26 -13.84
C ALA A 43 -9.71 -33.64 -15.32
N VAL A 44 -8.89 -34.55 -15.84
CA VAL A 44 -9.13 -35.10 -17.18
C VAL A 44 -10.29 -36.07 -17.09
N GLU A 45 -11.47 -35.59 -17.47
CA GLU A 45 -12.67 -36.43 -17.57
C GLU A 45 -12.68 -37.19 -18.90
N PHE A 46 -13.15 -38.44 -18.84
CA PHE A 46 -13.52 -39.24 -19.99
C PHE A 46 -14.81 -40.01 -19.67
N ASP A 47 -15.69 -40.13 -20.66
CA ASP A 47 -16.93 -40.88 -20.53
C ASP A 47 -16.71 -42.32 -21.04
N LEU A 48 -17.04 -43.29 -20.20
CA LEU A 48 -17.00 -44.71 -20.57
C LEU A 48 -18.03 -45.06 -21.64
N ALA A 49 -19.12 -44.29 -21.75
CA ALA A 49 -20.17 -44.49 -22.76
C ALA A 49 -19.65 -44.28 -24.19
N ASP A 50 -18.59 -43.48 -24.36
CA ASP A 50 -17.97 -43.20 -25.66
C ASP A 50 -16.91 -44.24 -26.08
N ILE A 51 -16.64 -45.22 -25.21
CA ILE A 51 -15.66 -46.27 -25.43
C ILE A 51 -16.37 -47.54 -25.90
N THR A 52 -16.01 -47.97 -27.10
CA THR A 52 -16.40 -49.22 -27.72
C THR A 52 -15.16 -50.12 -27.88
N ALA A 53 -15.37 -51.41 -28.09
CA ALA A 53 -14.25 -52.32 -28.37
C ALA A 53 -13.43 -51.92 -29.61
N ALA A 54 -14.03 -51.19 -30.57
CA ALA A 54 -13.39 -50.81 -31.82
C ALA A 54 -12.52 -49.54 -31.72
N ASN A 55 -12.78 -48.65 -30.74
CA ASN A 55 -12.06 -47.38 -30.57
C ASN A 55 -11.28 -47.29 -29.24
N ALA A 56 -11.23 -48.38 -28.46
CA ALA A 56 -10.61 -48.39 -27.13
C ALA A 56 -9.12 -47.97 -27.16
N GLU A 57 -8.34 -48.45 -28.13
CA GLU A 57 -6.93 -48.10 -28.26
C GLU A 57 -6.74 -46.61 -28.57
N GLU A 58 -7.52 -46.07 -29.51
CA GLU A 58 -7.51 -44.65 -29.86
C GLU A 58 -7.88 -43.78 -28.65
N LYS A 59 -8.92 -44.17 -27.90
CA LYS A 59 -9.38 -43.45 -26.71
C LYS A 59 -8.37 -43.47 -25.55
N VAL A 60 -7.63 -44.57 -25.38
CA VAL A 60 -6.53 -44.64 -24.41
C VAL A 60 -5.39 -43.70 -24.80
N VAL A 61 -5.02 -43.64 -26.08
CA VAL A 61 -3.98 -42.71 -26.56
C VAL A 61 -4.43 -41.25 -26.42
N GLU A 62 -5.68 -40.94 -26.77
CA GLU A 62 -6.28 -39.61 -26.59
C GLU A 62 -6.27 -39.19 -25.11
N PHE A 63 -6.71 -40.09 -24.21
CA PHE A 63 -6.70 -39.86 -22.77
C PHE A 63 -5.29 -39.66 -22.23
N ALA A 64 -4.32 -40.48 -22.65
CA ALA A 64 -2.93 -40.34 -22.26
C ALA A 64 -2.34 -38.99 -22.71
N GLY A 65 -2.66 -38.54 -23.94
CA GLY A 65 -2.23 -37.23 -24.45
C GLY A 65 -2.79 -36.05 -23.64
N ARG A 66 -4.02 -36.18 -23.13
CA ARG A 66 -4.66 -35.19 -22.25
C ARG A 66 -4.18 -35.28 -20.80
N LEU A 67 -3.79 -36.47 -20.34
CA LEU A 67 -3.32 -36.73 -18.98
C LEU A 67 -1.91 -36.16 -18.74
N VAL A 68 -1.01 -36.25 -19.72
CA VAL A 68 0.39 -35.79 -19.58
C VAL A 68 0.51 -34.32 -19.13
N PRO A 69 -0.22 -33.34 -19.70
CA PRO A 69 -0.23 -31.96 -19.20
C PRO A 69 -0.87 -31.75 -17.82
N ALA A 70 -1.65 -32.72 -17.33
CA ALA A 70 -2.34 -32.68 -16.04
C ALA A 70 -1.59 -33.44 -14.93
N LEU A 71 -0.51 -34.16 -15.28
CA LEU A 71 0.33 -34.83 -14.29
C LEU A 71 1.31 -33.84 -13.65
N PRO A 72 1.52 -33.92 -12.33
CA PRO A 72 2.54 -33.12 -11.66
C PRO A 72 3.93 -33.54 -12.15
N GLY A 73 4.79 -32.56 -12.46
CA GLY A 73 6.17 -32.82 -12.86
C GLY A 73 7.01 -33.37 -11.70
N THR A 74 8.18 -33.95 -12.01
CA THR A 74 9.15 -34.47 -11.02
C THR A 74 9.93 -33.37 -10.28
N GLY A 75 9.59 -32.09 -10.49
CA GLY A 75 10.25 -30.94 -9.86
C GLY A 75 9.76 -30.63 -8.44
N ASN A 76 10.50 -29.74 -7.75
CA ASN A 76 10.40 -29.42 -6.32
C ASN A 76 9.03 -28.96 -5.77
N LEU A 77 8.00 -28.75 -6.59
CA LEU A 77 6.71 -28.21 -6.17
C LEU A 77 5.50 -29.04 -6.60
N GLY A 78 5.68 -30.18 -7.29
CA GLY A 78 4.58 -31.06 -7.68
C GLY A 78 3.50 -30.38 -8.54
N ARG A 79 3.85 -29.34 -9.30
CA ARG A 79 2.93 -28.60 -10.16
C ARG A 79 2.78 -29.24 -11.53
N THR A 80 1.61 -29.08 -12.14
CA THR A 80 1.39 -29.44 -13.54
C THR A 80 2.10 -28.44 -14.47
N PRO A 81 2.46 -28.83 -15.71
CA PRO A 81 2.98 -27.90 -16.71
C PRO A 81 2.12 -26.64 -16.91
N LEU A 82 0.79 -26.77 -16.81
CA LEU A 82 -0.13 -25.65 -16.96
C LEU A 82 -0.10 -24.69 -15.76
N GLU A 83 -0.01 -25.23 -14.54
CA GLU A 83 0.18 -24.43 -13.32
C GLU A 83 1.51 -23.68 -13.33
N GLU A 84 2.58 -24.33 -13.79
CA GLU A 84 3.90 -23.72 -13.91
C GLU A 84 3.88 -22.60 -14.98
N ALA A 85 3.26 -22.84 -16.14
CA ALA A 85 3.08 -21.81 -17.16
C ALA A 85 2.27 -20.62 -16.64
N LYS A 86 1.15 -20.86 -15.96
CA LYS A 86 0.36 -19.79 -15.32
C LYS A 86 1.21 -19.01 -14.33
N GLN A 87 1.97 -19.68 -13.46
CA GLN A 87 2.80 -19.00 -12.46
C GLN A 87 3.88 -18.12 -13.11
N GLN A 88 4.52 -18.61 -14.17
CA GLN A 88 5.53 -17.83 -14.90
C GLN A 88 4.90 -16.61 -15.59
N MET A 89 3.79 -16.80 -16.30
CA MET A 89 3.06 -15.71 -16.94
C MET A 89 2.57 -14.67 -15.92
N LEU A 90 2.04 -15.13 -14.78
CA LEU A 90 1.58 -14.26 -13.69
C LEU A 90 2.74 -13.47 -13.07
N SER A 91 3.90 -14.11 -12.90
CA SER A 91 5.12 -13.46 -12.40
C SER A 91 5.64 -12.38 -13.35
N GLU A 92 5.68 -12.65 -14.65
CA GLU A 92 6.09 -11.63 -15.64
C GLU A 92 5.08 -10.49 -15.75
N ALA A 93 3.78 -10.79 -15.76
CA ALA A 93 2.74 -9.75 -15.74
C ALA A 93 2.86 -8.87 -14.48
N ALA A 94 3.10 -9.48 -13.32
CA ALA A 94 3.30 -8.76 -12.07
C ALA A 94 4.53 -7.83 -12.11
N ARG A 95 5.63 -8.25 -12.73
CA ARG A 95 6.82 -7.40 -12.90
C ARG A 95 6.52 -6.17 -13.76
N VAL A 96 5.76 -6.33 -14.84
CA VAL A 96 5.34 -5.21 -15.70
C VAL A 96 4.47 -4.22 -14.92
N VAL A 97 3.48 -4.71 -14.18
CA VAL A 97 2.64 -3.89 -13.29
C VAL A 97 3.48 -3.10 -12.29
N VAL A 98 4.40 -3.77 -11.60
CA VAL A 98 5.28 -3.16 -10.59
C VAL A 98 6.18 -2.08 -11.21
N GLY A 99 6.77 -2.34 -12.37
CA GLY A 99 7.60 -1.36 -13.08
C GLY A 99 6.82 -0.12 -13.52
N GLN A 100 5.61 -0.30 -14.04
CA GLN A 100 4.74 0.82 -14.44
C GLN A 100 4.20 1.59 -13.24
N ALA A 101 3.87 0.90 -12.15
CA ALA A 101 3.41 1.52 -10.91
C ALA A 101 4.48 2.44 -10.30
N ALA A 102 5.75 2.03 -10.31
CA ALA A 102 6.86 2.86 -9.83
C ALA A 102 6.93 4.20 -10.57
N ALA A 103 6.77 4.18 -11.90
CA ALA A 103 6.75 5.39 -12.73
C ALA A 103 5.48 6.25 -12.51
N ALA A 104 4.39 5.65 -12.04
CA ALA A 104 3.12 6.34 -11.81
C ALA A 104 3.05 7.09 -10.47
N VAL A 105 3.91 6.75 -9.50
CA VAL A 105 3.85 7.32 -8.13
C VAL A 105 3.80 8.85 -8.11
N PRO A 106 4.68 9.60 -8.83
CA PRO A 106 4.64 11.06 -8.79
C PRO A 106 3.32 11.64 -9.30
N ALA A 107 2.80 11.09 -10.40
CA ALA A 107 1.52 11.53 -10.98
C ALA A 107 0.31 11.19 -10.08
N ILE A 108 0.42 10.15 -9.25
CA ILE A 108 -0.62 9.83 -8.25
C ILE A 108 -0.54 10.80 -7.08
N ILE A 109 0.66 11.13 -6.60
CA ILE A 109 0.85 12.17 -5.57
C ILE A 109 0.25 13.50 -6.02
N GLU A 110 0.50 13.92 -7.26
CA GLU A 110 -0.10 15.14 -7.82
C GLU A 110 -1.63 15.12 -7.81
N GLN A 111 -2.25 13.97 -8.08
CA GLN A 111 -3.71 13.81 -8.03
C GLN A 111 -4.26 13.85 -6.59
N LEU A 112 -3.53 13.28 -5.63
CA LEU A 112 -3.94 13.24 -4.22
C LEU A 112 -3.73 14.58 -3.51
N THR A 113 -2.76 15.38 -3.96
CA THR A 113 -2.32 16.59 -3.27
C THR A 113 -3.46 17.57 -2.97
N PRO A 114 -4.40 17.91 -3.88
CA PRO A 114 -5.46 18.85 -3.58
C PRO A 114 -6.39 18.41 -2.45
N GLU A 115 -6.87 17.16 -2.49
CA GLU A 115 -7.76 16.60 -1.45
C GLU A 115 -7.00 16.44 -0.14
N PHE A 116 -5.75 15.95 -0.19
CA PHE A 116 -4.88 15.85 0.98
C PHE A 116 -4.64 17.21 1.66
N SER A 117 -4.38 18.27 0.89
CA SER A 117 -4.18 19.61 1.43
C SER A 117 -5.44 20.16 2.11
N GLU A 118 -6.63 19.86 1.59
CA GLU A 118 -7.90 20.23 2.23
C GLU A 118 -8.07 19.52 3.58
N HIS A 119 -7.87 18.20 3.62
CA HIS A 119 -7.94 17.41 4.85
C HIS A 119 -6.88 17.84 5.87
N ALA A 120 -5.65 18.12 5.43
CA ALA A 120 -4.58 18.60 6.29
C ALA A 120 -4.91 19.98 6.90
N ALA A 121 -5.45 20.92 6.11
CA ALA A 121 -5.86 22.22 6.62
C ALA A 121 -7.02 22.11 7.61
N ALA A 122 -8.01 21.26 7.33
CA ALA A 122 -9.13 20.98 8.23
C ALA A 122 -8.64 20.33 9.55
N TYR A 123 -7.68 19.40 9.47
CA TYR A 123 -7.07 18.78 10.64
C TYR A 123 -6.36 19.81 11.52
N VAL A 124 -5.50 20.66 10.94
CA VAL A 124 -4.78 21.70 11.69
C VAL A 124 -5.76 22.67 12.36
N ALA A 125 -6.78 23.14 11.62
CA ALA A 125 -7.80 24.03 12.17
C ALA A 125 -8.60 23.39 13.31
N ALA A 126 -8.85 22.08 13.24
CA ALA A 126 -9.50 21.34 14.31
C ALA A 126 -8.59 21.21 15.54
N VAL A 127 -7.30 20.89 15.35
CA VAL A 127 -6.31 20.79 16.43
C VAL A 127 -6.14 22.12 17.18
N ASP A 128 -6.22 23.26 16.50
CA ASP A 128 -6.15 24.57 17.13
C ASP A 128 -7.25 24.81 18.18
N LEU A 129 -8.41 24.16 18.03
CA LEU A 129 -9.54 24.24 18.95
C LEU A 129 -9.48 23.20 20.09
N LEU A 130 -8.53 22.26 20.04
CA LEU A 130 -8.35 21.25 21.08
C LEU A 130 -7.59 21.79 22.28
N PRO A 131 -7.73 21.18 23.47
CA PRO A 131 -6.86 21.48 24.61
C PRO A 131 -5.41 21.08 24.31
N GLU A 132 -4.47 21.71 25.02
CA GLU A 132 -3.03 21.41 24.91
C GLU A 132 -2.72 19.98 25.38
N ALA A 133 -3.28 19.59 26.53
CA ALA A 133 -3.25 18.21 27.00
C ALA A 133 -4.53 17.50 26.55
N LEU A 134 -4.41 16.59 25.58
CA LEU A 134 -5.55 15.87 25.02
C LEU A 134 -5.78 14.55 25.77
N ASN A 135 -6.80 14.54 26.63
CA ASN A 135 -7.38 13.37 27.26
C ASN A 135 -8.89 13.60 27.44
N SER A 136 -9.63 12.54 27.77
CA SER A 136 -11.10 12.59 27.90
C SER A 136 -11.58 13.69 28.85
N ASP A 137 -10.96 13.82 30.03
CA ASP A 137 -11.35 14.83 31.03
C ASP A 137 -11.10 16.26 30.54
N ALA A 138 -9.95 16.50 29.91
CA ALA A 138 -9.60 17.80 29.36
C ALA A 138 -10.52 18.18 28.19
N LEU A 139 -10.88 17.21 27.36
CA LEU A 139 -11.79 17.39 26.24
C LEU A 139 -13.20 17.79 26.71
N VAL A 140 -13.74 17.09 27.71
CA VAL A 140 -15.05 17.41 28.29
C VAL A 140 -15.04 18.80 28.94
N LYS A 141 -13.96 19.15 29.66
CA LYS A 141 -13.81 20.48 30.27
C LYS A 141 -13.70 21.62 29.25
N ALA A 142 -13.08 21.36 28.10
CA ALA A 142 -12.94 22.34 27.02
C ALA A 142 -14.28 22.64 26.31
N GLY A 143 -15.31 21.80 26.52
CA GLY A 143 -16.68 22.06 26.11
C GLY A 143 -17.04 21.54 24.72
N ALA A 144 -18.27 21.82 24.29
CA ALA A 144 -18.87 21.22 23.09
C ALA A 144 -18.08 21.51 21.80
N THR A 145 -17.50 22.70 21.68
CA THR A 145 -16.68 23.08 20.51
C THR A 145 -15.43 22.19 20.39
N ALA A 146 -14.74 21.92 21.50
CA ALA A 146 -13.56 21.04 21.49
C ALA A 146 -13.94 19.59 21.16
N VAL A 147 -15.08 19.10 21.66
CA VAL A 147 -15.58 17.76 21.32
C VAL A 147 -15.91 17.63 19.83
N GLN A 148 -16.52 18.67 19.23
CA GLN A 148 -16.78 18.69 17.79
C GLN A 148 -15.48 18.74 16.98
N ALA A 149 -14.55 19.62 17.37
CA ALA A 149 -13.23 19.69 16.75
C ALA A 149 -12.47 18.37 16.85
N TYR A 150 -12.61 17.65 17.96
CA TYR A 150 -12.00 16.33 18.14
C TYR A 150 -12.56 15.29 17.17
N ALA A 151 -13.87 15.29 16.94
CA ALA A 151 -14.49 14.43 15.95
C ALA A 151 -14.01 14.76 14.53
N THR A 152 -13.88 16.06 14.19
CA THR A 152 -13.28 16.49 12.92
C THR A 152 -11.83 16.01 12.83
N ALA A 153 -10.99 16.29 13.83
CA ALA A 153 -9.59 15.87 13.83
C ALA A 153 -9.43 14.35 13.63
N GLN A 154 -10.28 13.52 14.25
CA GLN A 154 -10.26 12.06 14.00
C GLN A 154 -10.58 11.70 12.56
N HIS A 155 -11.61 12.33 11.99
CA HIS A 155 -12.03 12.09 10.61
C HIS A 155 -10.91 12.46 9.63
N GLU A 156 -10.33 13.65 9.80
CA GLU A 156 -9.25 14.12 8.94
C GLU A 156 -7.98 13.27 9.11
N ALA A 157 -7.60 12.93 10.35
CA ALA A 157 -6.46 12.04 10.62
C ALA A 157 -6.59 10.69 9.91
N ALA A 158 -7.80 10.09 9.91
CA ALA A 158 -8.04 8.83 9.22
C ALA A 158 -7.78 8.90 7.72
N TYR A 159 -8.12 10.03 7.07
CA TYR A 159 -7.77 10.25 5.66
C TYR A 159 -6.26 10.41 5.48
N LEU A 160 -5.60 11.24 6.29
CA LEU A 160 -4.15 11.45 6.23
C LEU A 160 -3.38 10.13 6.44
N ASP A 161 -3.84 9.28 7.36
CA ASP A 161 -3.27 7.94 7.59
C ASP A 161 -3.51 6.98 6.43
N LYS A 162 -4.65 7.09 5.73
CA LYS A 162 -4.92 6.33 4.51
C LYS A 162 -3.91 6.67 3.42
N VAL A 163 -3.59 7.96 3.24
CA VAL A 163 -2.57 8.42 2.28
C VAL A 163 -1.16 8.00 2.73
N SER A 164 -0.83 8.16 4.02
CA SER A 164 0.45 7.69 4.59
C SER A 164 0.65 6.17 4.40
N SER A 165 -0.41 5.39 4.59
CA SER A 165 -0.41 3.94 4.37
C SER A 165 -0.22 3.57 2.90
N TRP A 166 -0.80 4.36 1.98
CA TRP A 166 -0.55 4.18 0.54
C TRP A 166 0.91 4.46 0.18
N VAL A 167 1.51 5.55 0.69
CA VAL A 167 2.94 5.83 0.52
C VAL A 167 3.79 4.67 1.06
N ALA A 168 3.44 4.14 2.24
CA ALA A 168 4.12 2.97 2.79
C ALA A 168 4.02 1.74 1.87
N GLY A 169 2.88 1.58 1.20
CA GLY A 169 2.63 0.54 0.20
C GLY A 169 3.51 0.63 -1.05
N THR A 170 4.16 1.77 -1.32
CA THR A 170 5.09 1.89 -2.46
C THR A 170 6.48 1.32 -2.18
N ARG A 171 6.75 0.82 -0.96
CA ARG A 171 8.08 0.33 -0.56
C ARG A 171 8.59 -0.85 -1.38
N ASP A 172 7.70 -1.65 -1.94
CA ASP A 172 8.07 -2.83 -2.71
C ASP A 172 8.29 -2.50 -4.20
N LEU A 173 8.15 -1.24 -4.57
CA LEU A 173 8.38 -0.77 -5.95
C LEU A 173 9.87 -0.51 -6.22
N PRO A 174 10.33 -0.77 -7.47
CA PRO A 174 11.66 -0.40 -7.92
C PRO A 174 11.98 1.08 -7.65
N GLY A 175 13.18 1.36 -7.15
CA GLY A 175 13.61 2.72 -6.82
C GLY A 175 13.17 3.24 -5.45
N PHE A 176 12.34 2.47 -4.73
CA PHE A 176 11.94 2.72 -3.33
C PHE A 176 12.25 1.54 -2.38
N ALA A 177 12.54 0.37 -2.94
CA ALA A 177 12.91 -0.82 -2.17
C ALA A 177 14.13 -0.60 -1.26
N GLY A 178 13.98 -0.98 0.00
CA GLY A 178 15.03 -0.86 1.02
C GLY A 178 15.20 0.55 1.59
N LEU A 179 14.37 1.52 1.19
CA LEU A 179 14.28 2.81 1.87
C LEU A 179 13.40 2.64 3.10
N ASP A 180 13.99 2.89 4.27
CA ASP A 180 13.27 2.91 5.54
C ASP A 180 12.60 4.27 5.67
N ALA A 181 11.37 4.39 5.19
CA ALA A 181 10.60 5.59 5.44
C ALA A 181 9.88 5.43 6.77
N GLU A 182 10.43 6.09 7.78
CA GLU A 182 9.77 6.27 9.06
C GLU A 182 8.34 6.78 8.83
N PRO A 183 7.34 6.24 9.55
CA PRO A 183 5.93 6.62 9.38
C PRO A 183 5.69 8.13 9.36
N VAL A 184 6.51 8.84 10.14
CA VAL A 184 6.51 10.27 10.34
C VAL A 184 6.69 11.06 9.04
N LEU A 185 7.65 10.69 8.19
CA LEU A 185 8.06 11.52 7.05
C LEU A 185 7.30 11.23 5.75
N ARG A 186 6.31 10.34 5.78
CA ARG A 186 5.52 9.99 4.59
C ARG A 186 4.59 11.12 4.16
N VAL A 187 4.08 11.87 5.14
CA VAL A 187 3.07 12.92 4.93
C VAL A 187 3.38 14.23 5.67
N LEU A 188 4.60 14.36 6.23
CA LEU A 188 5.05 15.53 6.97
C LEU A 188 6.39 16.03 6.42
N ARG A 189 6.57 17.35 6.40
CA ARG A 189 7.75 18.05 5.90
C ARG A 189 8.31 18.98 6.98
N PRO A 190 9.09 18.45 7.95
CA PRO A 190 9.77 19.29 8.92
C PRO A 190 10.77 20.21 8.19
N SER A 191 10.79 21.49 8.54
CA SER A 191 11.69 22.48 7.94
C SER A 191 13.10 22.45 8.53
N GLY A 192 13.31 21.68 9.61
CA GLY A 192 14.60 21.60 10.29
C GLY A 192 14.67 20.48 11.35
N PRO A 193 15.87 20.24 11.91
CA PRO A 193 16.12 19.12 12.81
C PRO A 193 15.32 19.18 14.11
N ASP A 194 14.99 20.37 14.62
CA ASP A 194 14.19 20.51 15.84
C ASP A 194 12.75 20.00 15.65
N GLN A 195 12.14 20.30 14.50
CA GLN A 195 10.81 19.80 14.16
C GLN A 195 10.84 18.28 13.97
N LEU A 196 11.87 17.76 13.29
CA LEU A 196 12.06 16.31 13.15
C LEU A 196 12.21 15.61 14.50
N ALA A 197 13.01 16.17 15.42
CA ALA A 197 13.19 15.60 16.76
C ALA A 197 11.88 15.57 17.56
N LYS A 198 11.00 16.57 17.41
CA LYS A 198 9.68 16.58 18.04
C LYS A 198 8.75 15.52 17.48
N LEU A 199 8.78 15.30 16.16
CA LEU A 199 8.01 14.24 15.53
C LEU A 199 8.51 12.85 15.95
N ASP A 200 9.82 12.66 16.03
CA ASP A 200 10.42 11.41 16.52
C ASP A 200 10.03 11.14 17.97
N ALA A 201 10.07 12.17 18.82
CA ALA A 201 9.65 12.08 20.21
C ALA A 201 8.16 11.67 20.31
N ALA A 202 7.29 12.28 19.49
CA ALA A 202 5.88 11.89 19.44
C ALA A 202 5.71 10.43 18.99
N HIS A 203 6.41 10.01 17.93
CA HIS A 203 6.33 8.65 17.39
C HIS A 203 6.85 7.58 18.35
N HIS A 204 7.85 7.90 19.16
CA HIS A 204 8.44 6.99 20.14
C HIS A 204 7.80 7.11 21.54
N THR A 205 6.75 7.90 21.71
CA THR A 205 6.03 8.00 22.98
C THR A 205 5.22 6.72 23.20
N TYR A 206 5.52 6.01 24.29
CA TYR A 206 4.76 4.83 24.71
C TYR A 206 3.65 5.21 25.70
N ASN A 207 2.58 4.42 25.74
CA ASN A 207 1.42 4.64 26.63
C ASN A 207 0.71 5.99 26.41
N VAL A 208 0.49 6.35 25.14
CA VAL A 208 -0.29 7.50 24.73
C VAL A 208 -1.76 7.33 25.18
N ASP A 209 -2.40 8.41 25.64
CA ASP A 209 -3.84 8.41 25.95
C ASP A 209 -4.64 8.03 24.70
N GLN A 210 -5.67 7.20 24.85
CA GLN A 210 -6.49 6.75 23.71
C GLN A 210 -7.12 7.90 22.94
N THR A 211 -7.41 9.02 23.61
CA THR A 211 -7.95 10.24 22.99
C THR A 211 -6.92 10.84 22.03
N LEU A 212 -5.65 10.92 22.45
CA LEU A 212 -4.59 11.45 21.60
C LEU A 212 -4.23 10.47 20.48
N GLN A 213 -4.21 9.17 20.75
CA GLN A 213 -3.96 8.14 19.74
C GLN A 213 -5.00 8.17 18.61
N ALA A 214 -6.28 8.41 18.93
CA ALA A 214 -7.36 8.42 17.95
C ALA A 214 -7.25 9.55 16.91
N VAL A 215 -6.52 10.63 17.22
CA VAL A 215 -6.24 11.73 16.29
C VAL A 215 -4.82 11.67 15.71
N ASN A 216 -4.10 10.57 15.95
CA ASN A 216 -2.70 10.36 15.61
C ASN A 216 -1.76 11.36 16.34
N GLU A 217 -1.02 10.86 17.33
CA GLU A 217 -0.13 11.67 18.17
C GLU A 217 0.96 12.42 17.39
N VAL A 218 1.42 11.85 16.27
CA VAL A 218 2.43 12.47 15.41
C VAL A 218 1.82 13.62 14.62
N PHE A 219 0.62 13.45 14.06
CA PHE A 219 -0.08 14.52 13.37
C PHE A 219 -0.47 15.64 14.33
N PHE A 220 -0.89 15.29 15.55
CA PHE A 220 -1.24 16.28 16.57
C PHE A 220 -0.01 17.12 16.94
N ALA A 221 1.15 16.48 17.16
CA ALA A 221 2.41 17.18 17.38
C ALA A 221 2.78 18.05 16.17
N ALA A 222 2.64 17.53 14.94
CA ALA A 222 2.93 18.26 13.71
C ALA A 222 2.10 19.53 13.58
N ALA A 223 0.78 19.44 13.81
CA ALA A 223 -0.14 20.56 13.75
C ALA A 223 0.20 21.62 14.81
N ARG A 224 0.49 21.22 16.05
CA ARG A 224 0.88 22.15 17.14
C ARG A 224 2.21 22.86 16.87
N GLU A 225 3.12 22.19 16.19
CA GLU A 225 4.45 22.70 15.87
C GLU A 225 4.53 23.45 14.53
N GLY A 226 3.39 23.60 13.84
CA GLY A 226 3.31 24.26 12.55
C GLY A 226 4.12 23.55 11.46
N ILE A 227 4.25 22.23 11.55
CA ILE A 227 4.95 21.39 10.57
C ILE A 227 4.06 21.24 9.33
N GLU A 228 4.62 21.44 8.15
CA GLU A 228 3.89 21.30 6.89
C GLU A 228 3.46 19.85 6.67
N PHE A 229 2.18 19.66 6.35
CA PHE A 229 1.65 18.40 5.84
C PHE A 229 1.85 18.37 4.33
N GLY A 230 2.54 17.34 3.84
CA GLY A 230 2.79 17.16 2.43
C GLY A 230 3.16 15.71 2.12
N ILE A 231 2.56 15.16 1.08
CA ILE A 231 2.84 13.79 0.63
C ILE A 231 4.27 13.76 0.09
N ASN A 232 5.10 12.86 0.62
CA ASN A 232 6.45 12.62 0.16
C ASN A 232 6.52 11.21 -0.44
N THR A 233 7.29 11.06 -1.51
CA THR A 233 7.78 9.74 -1.91
C THR A 233 8.69 9.17 -0.82
N LEU A 234 8.86 7.84 -0.78
CA LEU A 234 9.80 7.21 0.16
C LEU A 234 11.25 7.68 -0.04
N ARG A 235 11.58 8.13 -1.25
CA ARG A 235 12.88 8.73 -1.57
C ARG A 235 13.02 10.11 -0.93
N GLU A 236 12.05 10.99 -1.13
CA GLU A 236 12.05 12.32 -0.51
C GLU A 236 12.07 12.21 1.01
N ALA A 237 11.30 11.29 1.60
CA ALA A 237 11.34 11.03 3.04
C ALA A 237 12.74 10.62 3.53
N ALA A 238 13.43 9.73 2.80
CA ALA A 238 14.79 9.33 3.12
C ALA A 238 15.79 10.50 2.96
N GLU A 239 15.61 11.34 1.94
CA GLU A 239 16.44 12.55 1.71
C GLU A 239 16.24 13.60 2.81
N ILE A 240 15.00 13.83 3.25
CA ILE A 240 14.67 14.70 4.40
C ILE A 240 15.40 14.19 5.65
N ARG A 241 15.30 12.88 5.95
CA ARG A 241 15.98 12.27 7.11
C ARG A 241 17.50 12.43 7.03
N ALA A 242 18.09 12.13 5.88
CA ALA A 242 19.53 12.23 5.69
C ALA A 242 20.04 13.67 5.81
N SER A 243 19.34 14.63 5.19
CA SER A 243 19.74 16.04 5.20
C SER A 243 19.70 16.65 6.60
N GLN A 244 18.72 16.27 7.42
CA GLN A 244 18.53 16.83 8.77
C GLN A 244 19.38 16.13 9.83
N ALA A 245 19.76 14.87 9.63
CA ALA A 245 20.68 14.14 10.51
C ALA A 245 22.12 14.68 10.45
N ILE A 246 22.57 15.16 9.27
CA ILE A 246 23.93 15.69 9.07
C ILE A 246 24.13 17.03 9.83
N THR A 247 23.07 17.82 9.98
CA THR A 247 23.13 19.11 10.69
C THR A 247 23.38 18.94 12.20
N VAL A 248 22.95 17.83 12.80
CA VAL A 248 23.15 17.56 14.25
C VAL A 248 24.59 17.17 14.57
N GLN A 249 25.34 16.59 13.62
CA GLN A 249 26.74 16.18 13.84
C GLN A 249 27.78 17.30 13.60
N SER A 250 27.34 18.47 13.12
CA SER A 250 28.23 19.59 12.76
C SER A 250 28.17 20.78 13.73
N LEU A 251 27.57 20.59 14.91
CA LEU A 251 27.55 21.51 16.05
C LEU A 251 28.23 20.87 17.26
#